data_AF-A0A3M3UI29-F1
#
_entry.id   AF-A0A3M3UI29-F1
#
_cell.length_a   1.000
_cell.length_b   1.000
_cell.length_c   1.000
_cell.angle_alpha   90.00
_cell.angle_beta   90.00
_cell.angle_gamma   90.00
#
_symmetry.space_group_name_H-M   'P 1'
#
loop_
_entity.id
_entity.type
_entity.pdbx_description
1 polymer ?
#
loop_
_entity_poly.entity_id
_entity_poly.type
_entity_poly.pdbx_seq_one_letter_code
_entity_poly.pdbx_strand_id
1 'polypeptide(L)'
;MLDRCLGIFDSDICRSLDSPVNAAAATVSNPSGTNVRFHKAHCFSCRQCLSFELQDLIGVLMRLYLCEKPSQGKDIAAVLGAKTRGDGCIKGNGVAVTWGIGHLLETAPPDAYGEHLKNWSLDTLPILPAQWKVIVKPKTAGQFKVVKQLLKEATELVIATDADREGEMIARELIEYCGYRGPIQRLWLSALNEASIRQALSSVKQGSETYPLYLSALARSRADWLIGMNFSRLFTLLGRQAGYTGVLSVGRVQTPTLRLVVDRDREISNFIP
;
A
#
# COMPACT_ATOMS: atom_id res chain seq x y z
N MET A 1 20.59 -26.22 32.69
CA MET A 1 19.48 -26.47 33.62
C MET A 1 18.22 -25.94 32.96
N LEU A 2 17.20 -26.69 32.56
CA LEU A 2 16.88 -28.12 32.36
C LEU A 2 15.43 -27.99 31.81
N ASP A 3 15.15 -28.36 30.56
CA ASP A 3 14.60 -29.67 30.16
C ASP A 3 13.49 -30.24 31.06
N ARG A 4 12.41 -30.71 30.39
CA ARG A 4 11.30 -31.60 30.83
C ARG A 4 9.96 -30.94 31.14
N CYS A 5 9.02 -31.10 30.20
CA CYS A 5 7.69 -31.68 30.45
C CYS A 5 7.05 -32.09 29.11
N LEU A 6 7.70 -33.05 28.43
CA LEU A 6 7.05 -33.99 27.52
C LEU A 6 6.71 -35.24 28.33
N GLY A 7 5.49 -35.74 28.17
CA GLY A 7 4.95 -36.94 28.83
C GLY A 7 3.55 -36.61 29.35
N ILE A 8 2.47 -37.30 29.01
CA ILE A 8 2.31 -38.70 28.63
C ILE A 8 1.10 -38.76 27.68
N PHE A 9 1.32 -39.25 26.45
CA PHE A 9 0.25 -39.87 25.67
C PHE A 9 0.13 -41.30 26.21
N ASP A 10 -0.98 -41.60 26.88
CA ASP A 10 -1.31 -42.97 27.25
C ASP A 10 -2.23 -43.55 26.17
N SER A 11 -1.74 -44.59 25.51
CA SER A 11 -2.25 -45.14 24.26
C SER A 11 -3.18 -46.33 24.47
N ASP A 12 -4.04 -46.30 25.51
CA ASP A 12 -4.86 -47.47 25.89
C ASP A 12 -6.37 -47.21 26.01
N ILE A 13 -6.90 -46.12 25.46
CA ILE A 13 -8.36 -45.88 25.37
C ILE A 13 -8.82 -45.89 23.90
N CYS A 14 -8.34 -46.87 23.12
CA CYS A 14 -8.80 -47.10 21.74
C CYS A 14 -9.28 -48.53 21.48
N ARG A 15 -9.66 -49.26 22.54
CA ARG A 15 -10.32 -50.58 22.41
C ARG A 15 -11.45 -50.71 23.41
N SER A 16 -12.67 -50.35 22.99
CA SER A 16 -13.94 -51.00 23.40
C SER A 16 -15.14 -50.06 23.30
N LEU A 17 -15.53 -49.60 22.10
CA LEU A 17 -16.88 -49.03 21.90
C LEU A 17 -17.40 -49.36 20.50
N ASP A 18 -17.50 -50.65 20.18
CA ASP A 18 -18.48 -51.16 19.21
C ASP A 18 -19.73 -51.62 19.98
N SER A 19 -20.62 -50.69 20.33
CA SER A 19 -22.05 -50.95 20.56
C SER A 19 -22.76 -49.63 20.88
N PRO A 20 -23.95 -49.36 20.31
CA PRO A 20 -24.81 -48.28 20.80
C PRO A 20 -25.41 -48.70 22.14
N VAL A 21 -25.96 -47.73 22.89
CA VAL A 21 -26.70 -47.88 24.17
C VAL A 21 -25.86 -47.63 25.44
N ASN A 22 -25.71 -46.35 25.80
CA ASN A 22 -26.28 -45.75 27.02
C ASN A 22 -25.60 -44.42 27.35
N ALA A 23 -26.36 -43.33 27.24
CA ALA A 23 -25.99 -42.05 27.82
C ALA A 23 -26.20 -42.13 29.34
N ALA A 24 -25.11 -42.17 30.11
CA ALA A 24 -25.14 -41.93 31.54
C ALA A 24 -24.21 -40.77 31.87
N ALA A 25 -24.78 -39.73 32.46
CA ALA A 25 -24.11 -38.51 32.87
C ALA A 25 -23.09 -38.79 33.99
N ALA A 26 -21.82 -38.43 33.77
CA ALA A 26 -20.84 -38.30 34.84
C ALA A 26 -20.72 -36.82 35.23
N THR A 27 -21.20 -36.47 36.42
CA THR A 27 -21.01 -35.15 37.04
C THR A 27 -19.72 -35.15 37.87
N VAL A 28 -18.81 -34.23 37.56
CA VAL A 28 -17.66 -33.89 38.42
C VAL A 28 -17.90 -32.50 39.01
N SER A 29 -17.89 -32.41 40.34
CA SER A 29 -18.06 -31.18 41.11
C SER A 29 -16.71 -30.49 41.37
N ASN A 30 -16.63 -29.18 41.19
CA ASN A 30 -15.51 -28.32 41.61
C ASN A 30 -16.00 -27.34 42.72
N PRO A 31 -15.16 -26.87 43.66
CA PRO A 31 -15.61 -26.28 44.94
C PRO A 31 -15.99 -24.78 44.87
N SER A 32 -16.57 -24.30 43.77
CA SER A 32 -16.99 -22.89 43.62
C SER A 32 -18.43 -22.67 43.14
N GLY A 33 -19.28 -23.70 43.16
CA GLY A 33 -20.75 -23.52 43.16
C GLY A 33 -21.38 -22.88 41.91
N THR A 34 -20.70 -22.82 40.77
CA THR A 34 -21.30 -22.38 39.49
C THR A 34 -21.53 -23.55 38.55
N ASN A 35 -22.79 -23.81 38.21
CA ASN A 35 -23.19 -24.78 37.19
C ASN A 35 -22.89 -24.21 35.79
N VAL A 36 -21.85 -24.73 35.13
CA VAL A 36 -21.64 -24.50 33.69
C VAL A 36 -22.13 -25.73 32.94
N ARG A 37 -23.25 -25.59 32.22
CA ARG A 37 -23.71 -26.59 31.25
C ARG A 37 -22.80 -26.53 30.02
N PHE A 38 -21.90 -27.50 29.87
CA PHE A 38 -21.27 -27.76 28.58
C PHE A 38 -22.28 -28.45 27.67
N HIS A 39 -22.88 -27.70 26.74
CA HIS A 39 -23.60 -28.29 25.63
C HIS A 39 -22.62 -28.57 24.48
N LYS A 40 -22.64 -29.84 24.04
CA LYS A 40 -21.94 -30.45 22.91
C LYS A 40 -20.49 -30.86 23.16
N ALA A 41 -20.34 -32.09 23.66
CA ALA A 41 -19.24 -32.94 23.22
C ALA A 41 -19.40 -33.17 21.71
N HIS A 42 -18.56 -32.54 20.90
CA HIS A 42 -18.56 -32.77 19.46
C HIS A 42 -17.86 -34.10 19.16
N CYS A 43 -18.66 -35.05 18.68
CA CYS A 43 -18.22 -36.34 18.17
C CYS A 43 -17.28 -36.13 16.97
N PHE A 44 -15.99 -36.40 17.16
CA PHE A 44 -14.93 -36.27 16.14
C PHE A 44 -14.91 -37.42 15.12
N SER A 45 -16.08 -38.00 14.77
CA SER A 45 -16.15 -39.13 13.82
C SER A 45 -16.86 -38.83 12.51
N CYS A 46 -17.28 -37.58 12.26
CA CYS A 46 -17.98 -37.23 11.04
C CYS A 46 -17.04 -36.60 10.01
N ARG A 47 -16.81 -37.28 8.87
CA ARG A 47 -16.10 -36.73 7.69
C ARG A 47 -16.61 -35.36 7.23
N GLN A 48 -17.85 -35.01 7.59
CA GLN A 48 -18.48 -33.73 7.26
C GLN A 48 -18.08 -32.55 8.18
N CYS A 49 -17.59 -32.80 9.41
CA CYS A 49 -17.08 -31.72 10.27
C CYS A 49 -15.67 -31.29 9.86
N LEU A 50 -14.83 -32.25 9.42
CA LEU A 50 -13.50 -31.95 8.85
C LEU A 50 -13.56 -31.07 7.60
N SER A 51 -14.60 -31.19 6.78
CA SER A 51 -14.81 -30.30 5.62
C SER A 51 -15.25 -28.89 5.99
N PHE A 52 -15.89 -28.69 7.14
CA PHE A 52 -16.36 -27.37 7.59
C PHE A 52 -15.23 -26.56 8.23
N GLU A 53 -14.37 -27.20 9.03
CA GLU A 53 -13.19 -26.53 9.62
C GLU A 53 -12.11 -26.21 8.58
N LEU A 54 -11.95 -27.02 7.52
CA LEU A 54 -11.03 -26.71 6.42
C LEU A 54 -11.51 -25.53 5.55
N GLN A 55 -12.82 -25.31 5.42
CA GLN A 55 -13.35 -24.15 4.68
C GLN A 55 -13.20 -22.84 5.46
N ASP A 56 -13.26 -22.87 6.78
CA ASP A 56 -13.00 -21.69 7.64
C ASP A 56 -11.49 -21.40 7.83
N LEU A 57 -10.62 -22.42 7.67
CA LEU A 57 -9.15 -22.27 7.62
C LEU A 57 -8.61 -21.86 6.23
N ILE A 58 -9.39 -22.07 5.15
CA ILE A 58 -9.16 -21.44 3.85
C ILE A 58 -9.82 -20.06 3.91
N GLY A 59 -9.26 -19.16 4.74
CA GLY A 59 -9.42 -17.74 4.47
C GLY A 59 -8.99 -17.54 3.02
N VAL A 60 -9.95 -17.24 2.14
CA VAL A 60 -9.73 -17.19 0.68
C VAL A 60 -8.49 -16.34 0.41
N LEU A 61 -7.39 -17.00 0.03
CA LEU A 61 -6.13 -16.34 -0.29
C LEU A 61 -6.45 -15.32 -1.38
N MET A 62 -6.36 -14.03 -1.04
CA MET A 62 -6.68 -12.95 -1.95
C MET A 62 -5.39 -12.35 -2.49
N ARG A 63 -5.16 -12.55 -3.79
CA ARG A 63 -4.12 -11.83 -4.54
C ARG A 63 -4.68 -10.48 -5.01
N LEU A 64 -4.09 -9.40 -4.53
CA LEU A 64 -4.47 -8.04 -4.90
C LEU A 64 -3.58 -7.51 -6.02
N TYR A 65 -4.18 -6.97 -7.08
CA TYR A 65 -3.49 -6.23 -8.14
C TYR A 65 -3.72 -4.73 -7.95
N LEU A 66 -2.65 -3.98 -7.69
CA LEU A 66 -2.71 -2.52 -7.49
C LEU A 66 -2.26 -1.81 -8.76
N CYS A 67 -3.21 -1.19 -9.45
CA CYS A 67 -2.98 -0.44 -10.68
C CYS A 67 -2.86 1.07 -10.41
N GLU A 68 -2.42 1.84 -11.40
CA GLU A 68 -2.30 3.30 -11.27
C GLU A 68 -3.63 4.03 -11.50
N LYS A 69 -4.48 3.48 -12.38
CA LYS A 69 -5.69 4.13 -12.88
C LYS A 69 -6.81 3.13 -13.19
N PRO A 70 -8.08 3.57 -13.21
CA PRO A 70 -9.22 2.68 -13.40
C PRO A 70 -9.23 1.92 -14.73
N SER A 71 -8.73 2.50 -15.82
CA SER A 71 -8.69 1.83 -17.13
C SER A 71 -7.78 0.60 -17.11
N GLN A 72 -6.55 0.78 -16.64
CA GLN A 72 -5.59 -0.32 -16.44
C GLN A 72 -6.16 -1.43 -15.54
N GLY A 73 -6.86 -1.05 -14.45
CA GLY A 73 -7.51 -2.02 -13.58
C GLY A 73 -8.61 -2.83 -14.26
N LYS A 74 -9.40 -2.21 -15.16
CA LYS A 74 -10.44 -2.90 -15.94
C LYS A 74 -9.83 -3.90 -16.93
N ASP A 75 -8.78 -3.51 -17.64
CA ASP A 75 -8.13 -4.36 -18.64
C ASP A 75 -7.51 -5.59 -17.98
N ILE A 76 -6.82 -5.41 -16.85
CA ILE A 76 -6.23 -6.51 -16.08
C ILE A 76 -7.33 -7.41 -15.48
N ALA A 77 -8.39 -6.82 -14.90
CA ALA A 77 -9.49 -7.59 -14.34
C ALA A 77 -10.19 -8.48 -15.38
N ALA A 78 -10.35 -7.99 -16.62
CA ALA A 78 -10.92 -8.76 -17.72
C ALA A 78 -10.10 -10.01 -18.04
N VAL A 79 -8.77 -9.89 -18.12
CA VAL A 79 -7.86 -11.01 -18.39
C VAL A 79 -7.81 -12.01 -17.22
N LEU A 80 -7.89 -11.52 -15.98
CA LEU A 80 -7.96 -12.33 -14.77
C LEU A 80 -9.32 -13.00 -14.54
N GLY A 81 -10.34 -12.68 -15.35
CA GLY A 81 -11.70 -13.20 -15.18
C GLY A 81 -12.43 -12.66 -13.95
N ALA A 82 -11.98 -11.54 -13.38
CA ALA A 82 -12.64 -10.86 -12.27
C ALA A 82 -13.85 -10.07 -12.80
N LYS A 83 -15.06 -10.42 -12.34
CA LYS A 83 -16.33 -9.90 -12.88
C LYS A 83 -17.16 -9.10 -11.88
N THR A 84 -16.92 -9.29 -10.59
CA THR A 84 -17.73 -8.67 -9.53
C THR A 84 -17.25 -7.26 -9.28
N ARG A 85 -18.02 -6.26 -9.72
CA ARG A 85 -17.69 -4.85 -9.47
C ARG A 85 -17.95 -4.50 -8.01
N GLY A 86 -16.97 -3.85 -7.38
CA GLY A 86 -17.12 -3.19 -6.10
C GLY A 86 -16.82 -1.69 -6.23
N ASP A 87 -16.97 -0.96 -5.13
CA ASP A 87 -16.51 0.44 -5.10
C ASP A 87 -14.98 0.46 -5.16
N GLY A 88 -14.42 1.19 -6.14
CA GLY A 88 -12.98 1.32 -6.34
C GLY A 88 -12.20 0.03 -6.66
N CYS A 89 -12.87 -1.08 -7.00
CA CYS A 89 -12.22 -2.36 -7.32
C CYS A 89 -13.09 -3.31 -8.15
N ILE A 90 -12.48 -4.38 -8.66
CA ILE A 90 -13.15 -5.51 -9.31
C ILE A 90 -12.63 -6.80 -8.68
N LYS A 91 -13.53 -7.64 -8.17
CA LYS A 91 -13.22 -8.90 -7.48
C LYS A 91 -13.54 -10.11 -8.37
N GLY A 92 -12.78 -11.18 -8.16
CA GLY A 92 -12.94 -12.49 -8.78
C GLY A 92 -12.66 -13.60 -7.78
N ASN A 93 -12.60 -14.85 -8.23
CA ASN A 93 -12.31 -15.98 -7.35
C ASN A 93 -10.83 -15.93 -6.90
N GLY A 94 -10.57 -15.57 -5.64
CA GLY A 94 -9.22 -15.46 -5.08
C GLY A 94 -8.40 -14.25 -5.54
N VAL A 95 -9.00 -13.33 -6.30
CA VAL A 95 -8.31 -12.14 -6.83
C VAL A 95 -9.13 -10.88 -6.62
N ALA A 96 -8.43 -9.77 -6.39
CA ALA A 96 -9.01 -8.43 -6.44
C ALA A 96 -8.11 -7.51 -7.26
N VAL A 97 -8.71 -6.64 -8.06
CA VAL A 97 -8.00 -5.61 -8.83
C VAL A 97 -8.50 -4.26 -8.36
N THR A 98 -7.59 -3.40 -7.92
CA THR A 98 -7.87 -2.02 -7.52
C THR A 98 -6.90 -1.07 -8.20
N TRP A 99 -7.07 0.23 -7.97
CA TRP A 99 -6.29 1.25 -8.64
C TRP A 99 -6.13 2.51 -7.79
N GLY A 100 -5.09 3.27 -8.10
CA GLY A 100 -5.01 4.69 -7.79
C GLY A 100 -5.86 5.54 -8.74
N ILE A 101 -5.73 6.86 -8.58
CA ILE A 101 -6.15 7.85 -9.56
C ILE A 101 -4.92 8.73 -9.79
N GLY A 102 -3.86 8.08 -10.30
CA GLY A 102 -2.48 8.52 -10.07
C GLY A 102 -2.15 8.46 -8.58
N HIS A 103 -1.37 9.43 -8.10
CA HIS A 103 -1.04 9.59 -6.68
C HIS A 103 -2.28 9.81 -5.80
N LEU A 104 -2.47 8.93 -4.82
CA LEU A 104 -3.45 9.05 -3.73
C LEU A 104 -2.88 9.72 -2.48
N LEU A 105 -1.55 9.75 -2.38
CA LEU A 105 -0.79 10.40 -1.32
C LEU A 105 -0.06 11.61 -1.90
N GLU A 106 0.35 12.54 -1.05
CA GLU A 106 1.26 13.61 -1.40
C GLU A 106 2.23 13.90 -0.26
N THR A 107 3.44 14.36 -0.58
CA THR A 107 4.42 14.79 0.42
C THR A 107 3.83 15.92 1.24
N ALA A 108 3.89 15.82 2.57
CA ALA A 108 3.27 16.78 3.45
C ALA A 108 3.89 18.19 3.25
N PRO A 109 3.07 19.25 3.31
CA PRO A 109 3.57 20.62 3.27
C PRO A 109 4.35 20.98 4.56
N PRO A 110 5.15 22.06 4.57
CA PRO A 110 5.99 22.41 5.72
C PRO A 110 5.24 22.60 7.05
N ASP A 111 4.02 23.13 7.03
CA ASP A 111 3.16 23.30 8.21
C ASP A 111 2.79 21.98 8.89
N ALA A 112 2.79 20.85 8.17
CA ALA A 112 2.61 19.53 8.76
C ALA A 112 3.80 19.08 9.65
N TYR A 113 4.95 19.77 9.57
CA TYR A 113 6.13 19.47 10.38
C TYR A 113 6.23 20.36 11.64
N GLY A 114 5.38 21.38 11.77
CA GLY A 114 5.28 22.20 12.97
C GLY A 114 4.61 23.55 12.70
N GLU A 115 3.89 24.09 13.69
CA GLU A 115 3.16 25.36 13.55
C GLU A 115 4.08 26.54 13.19
N HIS A 116 5.32 26.52 13.66
CA HIS A 116 6.33 27.54 13.34
C HIS A 116 6.68 27.61 11.85
N LEU A 117 6.37 26.58 11.05
CA LEU A 117 6.59 26.54 9.60
C LEU A 117 5.37 26.99 8.77
N LYS A 118 4.25 27.28 9.44
CA LYS A 118 3.05 27.82 8.81
C LYS A 118 3.29 29.24 8.27
N ASN A 119 3.92 30.08 9.09
CA ASN A 119 4.33 31.41 8.70
C ASN A 119 5.71 31.36 8.05
N TRP A 120 5.90 32.12 6.96
CA TRP A 120 7.17 32.12 6.24
C TRP A 120 8.10 33.13 6.91
N SER A 121 9.24 32.65 7.41
CA SER A 121 10.33 33.47 7.95
C SER A 121 11.68 32.99 7.45
N LEU A 122 12.62 33.91 7.27
CA LEU A 122 14.01 33.57 6.91
C LEU A 122 14.67 32.72 7.99
N ASP A 123 14.34 32.94 9.27
CA ASP A 123 14.92 32.21 10.40
C ASP A 123 14.53 30.72 10.43
N THR A 124 13.48 30.34 9.69
CA THR A 124 13.00 28.96 9.61
C THR A 124 13.60 28.18 8.44
N LEU A 125 14.46 28.82 7.63
CA LEU A 125 15.08 28.20 6.47
C LEU A 125 16.53 27.76 6.77
N PRO A 126 16.97 26.61 6.25
CA PRO A 126 16.20 25.65 5.45
C PRO A 126 15.31 24.73 6.31
N ILE A 127 14.13 24.41 5.79
CA ILE A 127 13.24 23.37 6.27
C ILE A 127 13.81 22.02 5.83
N LEU A 128 14.28 21.25 6.81
CA LEU A 128 14.85 19.92 6.62
C LEU A 128 14.07 18.90 7.48
N PRO A 129 13.14 18.14 6.88
CA PRO A 129 12.39 17.12 7.62
C PRO A 129 13.31 16.02 8.16
N ALA A 130 13.34 15.84 9.48
CA ALA A 130 14.02 14.70 10.10
C ALA A 130 13.33 13.37 9.76
N GLN A 131 11.99 13.40 9.70
CA GLN A 131 11.16 12.29 9.25
C GLN A 131 10.19 12.83 8.20
N TRP A 132 10.20 12.23 7.02
CA TRP A 132 9.30 12.61 5.93
C TRP A 132 7.88 12.19 6.23
N LYS A 133 6.94 13.13 6.07
CA LYS A 133 5.51 12.87 6.21
C LYS A 133 4.86 12.86 4.83
N VAL A 134 3.92 11.95 4.64
CA VAL A 134 3.01 11.92 3.50
C VAL A 134 1.59 11.98 4.03
N ILE A 135 0.71 12.64 3.29
CA ILE A 135 -0.70 12.82 3.65
C ILE A 135 -1.59 12.28 2.54
N VAL A 136 -2.80 11.87 2.91
CA VAL A 136 -3.82 11.44 1.94
C VAL A 136 -4.40 12.65 1.26
N LYS A 137 -4.46 12.62 -0.07
CA LYS A 137 -5.06 13.71 -0.86
C LYS A 137 -6.57 13.76 -0.61
N PRO A 138 -7.13 14.90 -0.17
CA PRO A 138 -8.56 15.00 0.17
C PRO A 138 -9.49 14.58 -0.97
N LYS A 139 -9.14 14.96 -2.22
CA LYS A 139 -9.94 14.67 -3.42
C LYS A 139 -10.06 13.18 -3.73
N THR A 140 -9.10 12.36 -3.32
CA THR A 140 -9.05 10.92 -3.64
C THR A 140 -9.08 10.05 -2.38
N ALA A 141 -9.44 10.63 -1.24
CA ALA A 141 -9.50 9.95 0.06
C ALA A 141 -10.48 8.76 0.07
N GLY A 142 -11.57 8.82 -0.69
CA GLY A 142 -12.51 7.70 -0.87
C GLY A 142 -11.81 6.48 -1.48
N GLN A 143 -11.14 6.66 -2.61
CA GLN A 143 -10.37 5.59 -3.27
C GLN A 143 -9.23 5.08 -2.39
N PHE A 144 -8.55 5.97 -1.65
CA PHE A 144 -7.52 5.57 -0.70
C PHE A 144 -8.07 4.62 0.37
N LYS A 145 -9.27 4.87 0.92
CA LYS A 145 -9.89 3.97 1.90
C LYS A 145 -10.13 2.57 1.33
N VAL A 146 -10.57 2.48 0.07
CA VAL A 146 -10.75 1.20 -0.64
C VAL A 146 -9.42 0.46 -0.77
N VAL A 147 -8.38 1.13 -1.28
CA VAL A 147 -7.05 0.54 -1.45
C VAL A 147 -6.47 0.06 -0.10
N LYS A 148 -6.59 0.89 0.95
CA LYS A 148 -6.15 0.54 2.30
C LYS A 148 -6.84 -0.71 2.83
N GLN A 149 -8.16 -0.81 2.64
CA GLN A 149 -8.93 -1.97 3.09
C GLN A 149 -8.52 -3.23 2.33
N LEU A 150 -8.37 -3.15 1.01
CA LEU A 150 -7.95 -4.30 0.20
C LEU A 150 -6.52 -4.73 0.51
N LEU A 151 -5.60 -3.80 0.77
CA LEU A 151 -4.23 -4.12 1.21
C LEU A 151 -4.23 -4.87 2.55
N LYS A 152 -5.17 -4.56 3.46
CA LYS A 152 -5.30 -5.27 4.74
C LYS A 152 -5.82 -6.70 4.57
N GLU A 153 -6.70 -6.91 3.59
CA GLU A 153 -7.29 -8.23 3.27
C GLU A 153 -6.35 -9.10 2.41
N ALA A 154 -5.40 -8.49 1.71
CA ALA A 154 -4.54 -9.18 0.74
C ALA A 154 -3.54 -10.10 1.43
N THR A 155 -3.45 -11.33 0.96
CA THR A 155 -2.40 -12.28 1.36
C THR A 155 -1.16 -12.17 0.47
N GLU A 156 -1.34 -11.65 -0.75
CA GLU A 156 -0.29 -11.36 -1.71
C GLU A 156 -0.64 -10.11 -2.51
N LEU A 157 0.37 -9.29 -2.84
CA LEU A 157 0.21 -8.07 -3.62
C LEU A 157 0.99 -8.16 -4.93
N VAL A 158 0.36 -7.79 -6.02
CA VAL A 158 0.98 -7.58 -7.33
C VAL A 158 0.91 -6.11 -7.66
N ILE A 159 2.07 -5.46 -7.75
CA ILE A 159 2.18 -4.09 -8.26
C ILE A 159 1.95 -4.13 -9.77
N ALA A 160 0.92 -3.43 -10.24
CA ALA A 160 0.50 -3.39 -11.63
C ALA A 160 0.34 -1.95 -12.16
N THR A 161 1.05 -1.00 -11.55
CA THR A 161 1.20 0.38 -12.03
C THR A 161 2.08 0.46 -13.28
N ASP A 162 2.16 1.64 -13.91
CA ASP A 162 2.93 1.83 -15.15
C ASP A 162 4.42 1.45 -14.95
N ALA A 163 5.04 0.92 -16.01
CA ALA A 163 6.35 0.28 -15.97
C ALA A 163 7.53 1.27 -15.97
N ASP A 164 7.52 2.18 -14.99
CA ASP A 164 8.53 3.23 -14.83
C ASP A 164 8.80 3.56 -13.35
N ARG A 165 9.61 4.59 -13.12
CA ARG A 165 9.96 5.07 -11.77
C ARG A 165 8.76 5.65 -11.01
N GLU A 166 7.85 6.32 -11.71
CA GLU A 166 6.71 6.99 -11.09
C GLU A 166 5.65 5.98 -10.67
N GLY A 167 5.37 4.98 -11.52
CA GLY A 167 4.49 3.87 -11.19
C GLY A 167 4.97 3.08 -9.97
N GLU A 168 6.29 2.86 -9.83
CA GLU A 168 6.87 2.26 -8.63
C GLU A 168 6.65 3.13 -7.38
N MET A 169 6.78 4.46 -7.50
CA MET A 169 6.50 5.40 -6.41
C MET A 169 5.04 5.36 -5.97
N ILE A 170 4.10 5.45 -6.92
CA ILE A 170 2.66 5.42 -6.64
C ILE A 170 2.27 4.19 -5.83
N ALA A 171 2.74 3.01 -6.24
CA ALA A 171 2.41 1.77 -5.55
C ALA A 171 3.09 1.66 -4.19
N ARG A 172 4.40 1.96 -4.10
CA ARG A 172 5.15 1.71 -2.87
C ARG A 172 4.93 2.71 -1.77
N GLU A 173 4.62 3.97 -2.09
CA GLU A 173 4.17 4.90 -1.05
C GLU A 173 2.87 4.42 -0.39
N LEU A 174 1.93 3.86 -1.16
CA LEU A 174 0.71 3.27 -0.61
C LEU A 174 1.00 2.04 0.25
N ILE A 175 1.89 1.15 -0.20
CA ILE A 175 2.32 -0.05 0.53
C ILE A 175 2.93 0.34 1.87
N GLU A 176 3.88 1.27 1.88
CA GLU A 176 4.54 1.72 3.09
C GLU A 176 3.59 2.46 4.03
N TYR A 177 2.78 3.37 3.49
CA TYR A 177 1.83 4.14 4.28
C TYR A 177 0.75 3.26 4.93
N CYS A 178 0.31 2.20 4.24
CA CYS A 178 -0.66 1.24 4.77
C CYS A 178 -0.01 0.16 5.63
N GLY A 179 1.33 0.08 5.68
CA GLY A 179 2.05 -0.91 6.47
C GLY A 179 1.89 -2.34 5.95
N TYR A 180 1.71 -2.54 4.64
CA TYR A 180 1.63 -3.89 4.09
C TYR A 180 3.01 -4.58 4.16
N ARG A 181 3.03 -5.83 4.62
CA ARG A 181 4.25 -6.64 4.85
C ARG A 181 4.21 -8.03 4.21
N GLY A 182 3.13 -8.35 3.49
CA GLY A 182 3.02 -9.62 2.77
C GLY A 182 3.93 -9.68 1.53
N PRO A 183 3.94 -10.82 0.82
CA PRO A 183 4.68 -10.97 -0.42
C PRO A 183 4.27 -9.94 -1.46
N ILE A 184 5.25 -9.42 -2.20
CA ILE A 184 5.08 -8.43 -3.27
C ILE A 184 5.68 -9.00 -4.56
N GLN A 185 4.86 -9.02 -5.60
CA GLN A 185 5.27 -9.28 -6.97
C GLN A 185 5.09 -8.02 -7.82
N ARG A 186 5.72 -7.98 -8.99
CA ARG A 186 5.65 -6.86 -9.93
C ARG A 186 5.24 -7.34 -11.32
N LEU A 187 4.06 -6.91 -11.75
CA LEU A 187 3.57 -7.11 -13.12
C LEU A 187 4.12 -5.99 -14.02
N TRP A 188 5.09 -6.29 -14.86
CA TRP A 188 5.76 -5.31 -15.72
C TRP A 188 5.10 -5.23 -17.10
N LEU A 189 4.21 -4.26 -17.29
CA LEU A 189 3.42 -4.11 -18.51
C LEU A 189 4.04 -3.11 -19.48
N SER A 190 4.42 -3.58 -20.68
CA SER A 190 4.83 -2.71 -21.79
C SER A 190 3.65 -2.13 -22.58
N ALA A 191 2.50 -2.81 -22.56
CA ALA A 191 1.26 -2.39 -23.20
C ALA A 191 0.03 -2.99 -22.52
N LEU A 192 -1.13 -2.36 -22.69
CA LEU A 192 -2.41 -2.75 -22.05
C LEU A 192 -3.34 -3.58 -22.96
N ASN A 193 -2.83 -4.12 -24.07
CA ASN A 193 -3.61 -5.08 -24.86
C ASN A 193 -3.61 -6.45 -24.18
N GLU A 194 -4.65 -7.26 -24.47
CA GLU A 194 -4.85 -8.56 -23.82
C GLU A 194 -3.63 -9.51 -23.95
N ALA A 195 -3.01 -9.58 -25.12
CA ALA A 195 -1.86 -10.46 -25.36
C ALA A 195 -0.67 -10.06 -24.47
N SER A 196 -0.36 -8.77 -24.39
CA SER A 196 0.71 -8.24 -23.53
C SER A 196 0.41 -8.47 -22.04
N ILE A 197 -0.84 -8.31 -21.61
CA ILE A 197 -1.23 -8.58 -20.22
C ILE A 197 -1.06 -10.08 -19.88
N ARG A 198 -1.51 -10.98 -20.76
CA ARG A 198 -1.34 -12.43 -20.56
C ARG A 198 0.13 -12.84 -20.50
N GLN A 199 0.96 -12.28 -21.37
CA GLN A 199 2.41 -12.52 -21.37
C GLN A 199 3.07 -12.00 -20.08
N ALA A 200 2.70 -10.82 -19.61
CA ALA A 200 3.25 -10.27 -18.37
C ALA A 200 2.81 -11.09 -17.15
N LEU A 201 1.56 -11.58 -17.14
CA LEU A 201 1.03 -12.44 -16.07
C LEU A 201 1.74 -13.80 -15.99
N SER A 202 2.31 -14.31 -17.09
CA SER A 202 3.11 -15.55 -17.06
C SER A 202 4.57 -15.31 -16.64
N SER A 203 5.00 -14.05 -16.53
CA SER A 203 6.38 -13.66 -16.26
C SER A 203 6.49 -12.58 -15.18
N VAL A 204 5.67 -12.70 -14.12
CA VAL A 204 5.65 -11.74 -13.02
C VAL A 204 6.98 -11.75 -12.28
N LYS A 205 7.52 -10.54 -12.04
CA LYS A 205 8.80 -10.32 -11.37
C LYS A 205 8.65 -10.37 -9.86
N GLN A 206 9.76 -10.65 -9.16
CA GLN A 206 9.80 -10.39 -7.72
C GLN A 206 9.75 -8.88 -7.46
N GLY A 207 9.02 -8.47 -6.43
CA GLY A 207 8.93 -7.05 -6.07
C GLY A 207 10.28 -6.40 -5.72
N SER A 208 11.30 -7.16 -5.35
CA SER A 208 12.63 -6.63 -5.05
C SER A 208 13.37 -6.14 -6.30
N GLU A 209 13.12 -6.73 -7.48
CA GLU A 209 13.82 -6.41 -8.73
C GLU A 209 13.68 -4.93 -9.14
N THR A 210 12.54 -4.31 -8.83
CA THR A 210 12.23 -2.93 -9.23
C THR A 210 12.27 -1.95 -8.07
N TYR A 211 12.60 -2.41 -6.85
CA TYR A 211 12.73 -1.55 -5.68
C TYR A 211 13.74 -0.38 -5.85
N PRO A 212 14.89 -0.55 -6.55
CA PRO A 212 15.79 0.58 -6.81
C PRO A 212 15.16 1.73 -7.61
N LEU A 213 14.18 1.44 -8.48
CA LEU A 213 13.45 2.47 -9.23
C LEU A 213 12.60 3.34 -8.31
N TYR A 214 11.98 2.72 -7.31
CA TYR A 214 11.28 3.45 -6.25
C TYR A 214 12.22 4.36 -5.46
N LEU A 215 13.37 3.85 -5.03
CA LEU A 215 14.36 4.67 -4.30
C LEU A 215 14.80 5.88 -5.13
N SER A 216 15.00 5.69 -6.45
CA SER A 216 15.30 6.79 -7.38
C SER A 216 14.17 7.82 -7.44
N ALA A 217 12.91 7.37 -7.57
CA ALA A 217 11.74 8.26 -7.62
C ALA A 217 11.53 9.02 -6.30
N LEU A 218 11.68 8.33 -5.16
CA LEU A 218 11.58 8.91 -3.83
C LEU A 218 12.66 9.96 -3.59
N ALA A 219 13.92 9.67 -3.96
CA ALA A 219 15.01 10.62 -3.86
C ALA A 219 14.75 11.88 -4.71
N ARG A 220 14.27 11.70 -5.95
CA ARG A 220 13.87 12.81 -6.82
C ARG A 220 12.77 13.66 -6.19
N SER A 221 11.68 13.02 -5.73
CA SER A 221 10.55 13.72 -5.09
C SER A 221 10.99 14.55 -3.88
N ARG A 222 11.82 13.96 -3.01
CA ARG A 222 12.36 14.64 -1.82
C ARG A 222 13.30 15.79 -2.18
N ALA A 223 14.16 15.61 -3.19
CA ALA A 223 15.04 16.68 -3.66
C ALA A 223 14.25 17.84 -4.27
N ASP A 224 13.25 17.54 -5.11
CA ASP A 224 12.37 18.54 -5.71
C ASP A 224 11.59 19.30 -4.63
N TRP A 225 11.11 18.62 -3.59
CA TRP A 225 10.45 19.24 -2.44
C TRP A 225 11.39 20.15 -1.65
N LEU A 226 12.60 19.67 -1.32
CA LEU A 226 13.59 20.45 -0.56
C LEU A 226 13.99 21.72 -1.28
N ILE A 227 14.33 21.62 -2.57
CA ILE A 227 14.70 22.78 -3.39
C ILE A 227 13.50 23.71 -3.55
N GLY A 228 12.34 23.15 -3.94
CA GLY A 228 11.14 23.92 -4.22
C GLY A 228 10.65 24.71 -3.02
N MET A 229 10.49 24.06 -1.87
CA MET A 229 9.96 24.69 -0.66
C MET A 229 10.93 25.73 -0.10
N ASN A 230 12.22 25.41 -0.02
CA ASN A 230 13.19 26.31 0.60
C ASN A 230 13.49 27.53 -0.26
N PHE A 231 13.83 27.32 -1.54
CA PHE A 231 14.19 28.45 -2.40
C PHE A 231 12.99 29.31 -2.76
N SER A 232 11.80 28.74 -3.01
CA SER A 232 10.62 29.57 -3.28
C SER A 232 10.26 30.45 -2.08
N ARG A 233 10.36 29.91 -0.85
CA ARG A 233 10.16 30.72 0.37
C ARG A 233 11.23 31.79 0.52
N LEU A 234 12.51 31.43 0.35
CA LEU A 234 13.64 32.36 0.43
C LEU A 234 13.48 33.54 -0.54
N PHE A 235 13.35 33.25 -1.83
CA PHE A 235 13.26 34.29 -2.85
C PHE A 235 11.98 35.11 -2.72
N THR A 236 10.85 34.49 -2.36
CA THR A 236 9.62 35.26 -2.12
C THR A 236 9.77 36.22 -0.93
N LEU A 237 10.41 35.80 0.17
CA LEU A 237 10.65 36.68 1.32
C LEU A 237 11.58 37.85 0.98
N LEU A 238 12.66 37.59 0.23
CA LEU A 238 13.56 38.64 -0.26
C LEU A 238 12.85 39.60 -1.23
N GLY A 239 12.03 39.06 -2.14
CA GLY A 239 11.20 39.87 -3.03
C GLY A 239 10.26 40.79 -2.27
N ARG A 240 9.59 40.28 -1.22
CA ARG A 240 8.71 41.09 -0.36
C ARG A 240 9.45 42.22 0.35
N GLN A 241 10.66 41.98 0.84
CA GLN A 241 11.52 43.03 1.42
C GLN A 241 11.86 44.13 0.39
N ALA A 242 11.94 43.76 -0.89
CA ALA A 242 12.14 44.68 -2.01
C ALA A 242 10.83 45.26 -2.59
N GLY A 243 9.67 45.03 -1.97
CA GLY A 243 8.37 45.57 -2.41
C GLY A 243 7.59 44.69 -3.41
N TYR A 244 8.09 43.49 -3.75
CA TYR A 244 7.36 42.55 -4.61
C TYR A 244 6.27 41.80 -3.83
N THR A 245 5.04 41.82 -4.33
CA THR A 245 3.87 41.24 -3.63
C THR A 245 3.53 39.81 -4.07
N GLY A 246 4.13 39.32 -5.16
CA GLY A 246 3.87 37.99 -5.71
C GLY A 246 4.69 36.87 -5.04
N VAL A 247 4.66 35.69 -5.68
CA VAL A 247 5.48 34.53 -5.32
C VAL A 247 6.60 34.38 -6.34
N LEU A 248 7.83 34.27 -5.85
CA LEU A 248 9.00 33.94 -6.67
C LEU A 248 9.27 32.45 -6.53
N SER A 249 8.66 31.65 -7.42
CA SER A 249 8.84 30.20 -7.41
C SER A 249 10.22 29.82 -7.94
N VAL A 250 10.88 28.93 -7.23
CA VAL A 250 12.19 28.38 -7.60
C VAL A 250 12.10 26.87 -7.59
N GLY A 251 12.70 26.23 -8.59
CA GLY A 251 12.73 24.78 -8.66
C GLY A 251 13.77 24.28 -9.64
N ARG A 252 14.23 23.04 -9.40
CA ARG A 252 15.29 22.39 -10.16
C ARG A 252 15.00 22.28 -11.66
N VAL A 253 13.72 22.31 -12.07
CA VAL A 253 13.31 22.27 -13.48
C VAL A 253 12.90 23.66 -13.98
N GLN A 254 11.93 24.30 -13.33
CA GLN A 254 11.39 25.60 -13.79
C GLN A 254 12.45 26.71 -13.89
N THR A 255 13.39 26.75 -12.94
CA THR A 255 14.36 27.85 -12.87
C THR A 255 15.45 27.73 -13.95
N PRO A 256 16.05 26.54 -14.20
CA PRO A 256 16.91 26.37 -15.37
C PRO A 256 16.18 26.59 -16.70
N THR A 257 14.90 26.19 -16.83
CA THR A 257 14.13 26.47 -18.04
C THR A 257 13.94 27.97 -18.26
N LEU A 258 13.60 28.73 -17.22
CA LEU A 258 13.52 30.20 -17.28
C LEU A 258 14.86 30.83 -17.68
N ARG A 259 15.97 30.30 -17.15
CA ARG A 259 17.32 30.78 -17.46
C ARG A 259 17.63 30.70 -18.96
N LEU A 260 17.23 29.62 -19.64
CA LEU A 260 17.45 29.49 -21.09
C LEU A 260 16.80 30.62 -21.89
N VAL A 261 15.57 31.01 -21.52
CA VAL A 261 14.85 32.11 -22.17
C VAL A 261 15.53 33.44 -21.88
N VAL A 262 15.83 33.72 -20.61
CA VAL A 262 16.49 34.96 -20.18
C VAL A 262 17.85 35.15 -20.85
N ASP A 263 18.64 34.09 -20.99
CA ASP A 263 19.94 34.17 -21.64
C ASP A 263 19.80 34.46 -23.13
N ARG A 264 18.84 33.81 -23.81
CA ARG A 264 18.55 34.11 -25.21
C ARG A 264 18.09 35.56 -25.40
N ASP A 265 17.25 36.08 -24.53
CA ASP A 265 16.79 37.47 -24.62
C ASP A 265 17.94 38.47 -24.41
N ARG A 266 18.90 38.14 -23.53
CA ARG A 266 20.12 38.95 -23.33
C ARG A 266 21.06 38.89 -24.53
N GLU A 267 21.23 37.72 -25.14
CA GLU A 267 22.01 37.56 -26.38
C GLU A 267 21.42 38.46 -27.48
N ILE A 268 20.10 38.42 -27.68
CA ILE A 268 19.38 39.24 -28.67
C ILE A 268 19.54 40.73 -28.36
N SER A 269 19.38 41.13 -27.10
CA SER A 269 19.43 42.55 -26.71
C SER A 269 20.83 43.17 -26.89
N ASN A 270 21.88 42.36 -26.75
CA ASN A 270 23.27 42.80 -26.88
C ASN A 270 23.86 42.54 -28.28
N PHE A 271 23.07 41.98 -29.20
CA PHE A 271 23.53 41.69 -30.55
C PHE A 271 23.71 43.00 -31.34
N ILE A 272 24.93 43.23 -31.83
CA ILE A 272 25.24 44.30 -32.78
C ILE A 272 25.34 43.64 -34.16
N PRO A 273 24.47 44.01 -35.14
CA PRO A 273 24.40 43.38 -36.46
C PRO A 273 25.69 43.35 -37.27
#